data_AF-A0A4Q6BBM7-F1
#
_entry.id   AF-A0A4Q6BBM7-F1
#
_cell.length_a   1.000
_cell.length_b   1.000
_cell.length_c   1.000
_cell.angle_alpha   90.00
_cell.angle_beta   90.00
_cell.angle_gamma   90.00
#
_symmetry.space_group_name_H-M   'P 1'
#
loop_
_entity.id
_entity.type
_entity.pdbx_description
1 polymer ?
#
loop_
_entity_poly.entity_id
_entity_poly.type
_entity_poly.pdbx_seq_one_letter_code
_entity_poly.pdbx_strand_id
1 'polypeptide(L)'
;MKREHVGGLSVLGALVLALVLGPAAGCSTSRSLEGVRVSEVPVELRDNYELFAQRCSKCHGLSRALNAGDKSDAFWQRYVTRMRRQPGSGIAPEDEPPILAFLHYYSARVRGAESTGSTK
;
A
#
# COMPACT_ATOMS: atom_id res chain seq x y z
N MET A 1 58.78 2.88 -40.10
CA MET A 1 60.06 2.22 -39.79
C MET A 1 59.87 1.46 -38.48
N LYS A 2 60.10 0.14 -38.53
CA LYS A 2 60.05 -0.82 -37.40
C LYS A 2 61.17 -0.53 -36.40
N ARG A 3 60.88 -0.60 -35.09
CA ARG A 3 61.74 -1.19 -34.04
C ARG A 3 60.91 -1.63 -32.83
N GLU A 4 60.77 -2.95 -32.76
CA GLU A 4 60.33 -3.84 -31.71
C GLU A 4 61.02 -3.64 -30.35
N HIS A 5 60.27 -3.85 -29.26
CA HIS A 5 60.82 -4.26 -27.96
C HIS A 5 60.09 -5.51 -27.45
N VAL A 6 60.88 -6.58 -27.35
CA VAL A 6 60.62 -7.83 -26.65
C VAL A 6 60.90 -7.62 -25.16
N GLY A 7 60.07 -8.19 -24.29
CA GLY A 7 60.35 -8.23 -22.85
C GLY A 7 59.18 -8.78 -22.05
N GLY A 8 59.00 -10.10 -22.06
CA GLY A 8 58.17 -10.76 -21.05
C GLY A 8 58.94 -10.93 -19.75
N LEU A 9 58.27 -10.78 -18.61
CA LEU A 9 58.40 -11.67 -17.45
C LEU A 9 57.39 -11.32 -16.36
N SER A 10 56.97 -12.38 -15.66
CA SER A 10 56.49 -12.37 -14.28
C SER A 10 55.04 -11.98 -14.02
N VAL A 11 54.22 -13.01 -14.17
CA VAL A 11 53.07 -13.38 -13.34
C VAL A 11 53.26 -12.93 -11.88
N LEU A 12 52.52 -11.91 -11.45
CA LEU A 12 52.18 -11.68 -10.04
C LEU A 12 50.66 -11.65 -9.97
N GLY A 13 50.12 -12.68 -9.33
CA GLY A 13 48.69 -12.88 -9.19
C GLY A 13 48.01 -11.71 -8.49
N ALA A 14 46.99 -11.17 -9.13
CA ALA A 14 45.93 -10.45 -8.45
C ALA A 14 44.70 -11.36 -8.47
N LEU A 15 44.54 -12.14 -7.41
CA LEU A 15 43.30 -12.82 -7.07
C LEU A 15 42.27 -11.72 -6.74
N VAL A 16 41.62 -11.16 -7.75
CA VAL A 16 40.49 -10.25 -7.53
C VAL A 16 39.30 -11.12 -7.17
N LEU A 17 39.11 -11.27 -5.86
CA LEU A 17 37.95 -11.89 -5.22
C LEU A 17 36.69 -11.26 -5.80
N ALA A 18 35.92 -12.05 -6.56
CA ALA A 18 34.58 -11.70 -6.99
C ALA A 18 33.70 -11.54 -5.75
N LEU A 19 33.52 -10.30 -5.28
CA LEU A 19 32.54 -9.98 -4.25
C LEU A 19 31.16 -9.86 -4.91
N VAL A 20 30.58 -11.02 -5.16
CA VAL A 20 29.15 -11.18 -5.45
C VAL A 20 28.33 -10.83 -4.20
N LEU A 21 27.23 -10.12 -4.42
CA LEU A 21 26.09 -9.86 -3.53
C LEU A 21 26.28 -8.83 -2.40
N GLY A 22 26.02 -7.56 -2.71
CA GLY A 22 25.41 -6.62 -1.76
C GLY A 22 23.89 -6.71 -1.86
N PRO A 23 23.14 -6.76 -0.74
CA PRO A 23 21.70 -6.98 -0.76
C PRO A 23 21.03 -5.79 -1.43
N ALA A 24 20.05 -6.07 -2.30
CA ALA A 24 18.98 -5.11 -2.51
C ALA A 24 18.38 -4.86 -1.13
N ALA A 25 18.75 -3.74 -0.50
CA ALA A 25 17.96 -3.16 0.57
C ALA A 25 16.61 -2.82 -0.07
N GLY A 26 15.76 -3.83 -0.18
CA GLY A 26 14.36 -3.67 -0.44
C GLY A 26 13.88 -2.75 0.65
N CYS A 27 13.56 -1.51 0.28
CA CYS A 27 12.77 -0.64 1.10
C CYS A 27 11.41 -1.33 1.22
N SER A 28 11.32 -2.29 2.14
CA SER A 28 10.07 -2.85 2.63
C SER A 28 9.43 -1.79 3.52
N THR A 29 9.20 -0.60 2.95
CA THR A 29 8.05 0.19 3.35
C THR A 29 6.89 -0.70 2.98
N SER A 30 6.43 -1.48 3.97
CA SER A 30 5.06 -1.96 3.98
C SER A 30 4.25 -0.75 3.56
N ARG A 31 3.66 -0.80 2.36
CA ARG A 31 2.92 0.32 1.79
C ARG A 31 1.75 0.58 2.74
N SER A 32 1.98 1.42 3.74
CA SER A 32 0.94 2.02 4.53
C SER A 32 0.34 3.05 3.60
N LEU A 33 -0.63 2.61 2.81
CA LEU A 33 -1.48 3.54 2.10
C LEU A 33 -2.31 4.22 3.20
N GLU A 34 -1.85 5.40 3.59
CA GLU A 34 -2.60 6.40 4.35
C GLU A 34 -3.45 5.79 5.49
N GLY A 35 -2.79 5.28 6.54
CA GLY A 35 -3.44 4.91 7.80
C GLY A 35 -3.90 3.46 7.97
N VAL A 36 -3.81 2.61 6.94
CA VAL A 36 -4.10 1.17 7.05
C VAL A 36 -2.89 0.35 6.62
N ARG A 37 -2.43 -0.55 7.51
CA ARG A 37 -1.44 -1.57 7.12
C ARG A 37 -2.19 -2.79 6.58
N VAL A 38 -1.93 -3.16 5.33
CA VAL A 38 -2.58 -4.31 4.67
C VAL A 38 -2.42 -5.60 5.46
N SER A 39 -1.27 -5.78 6.12
CA SER A 39 -0.99 -6.93 6.98
C SER A 39 -1.93 -7.08 8.17
N GLU A 40 -2.62 -6.00 8.57
CA GLU A 40 -3.60 -6.01 9.67
C GLU A 40 -5.02 -6.27 9.19
N VAL A 41 -5.28 -6.20 7.88
CA VAL A 41 -6.58 -6.51 7.29
C VAL A 41 -6.72 -8.04 7.20
N PRO A 42 -7.85 -8.62 7.69
CA PRO A 42 -8.14 -10.04 7.54
C PRO A 42 -8.03 -10.48 6.09
N VAL A 43 -7.54 -11.71 5.86
CA VAL A 43 -7.22 -12.21 4.51
C VAL A 43 -8.44 -12.11 3.59
N GLU A 44 -9.62 -12.44 4.10
CA GLU A 44 -10.90 -12.38 3.40
C GLU A 44 -11.36 -10.96 3.04
N LEU A 45 -10.74 -9.92 3.60
CA LEU A 45 -11.06 -8.52 3.32
C LEU A 45 -9.95 -7.79 2.53
N ARG A 46 -8.85 -8.45 2.19
CA ARG A 46 -7.74 -7.80 1.48
C ARG A 46 -8.14 -7.33 0.09
N ASP A 47 -8.86 -8.15 -0.67
CA ASP A 47 -9.36 -7.78 -1.99
C ASP A 47 -10.34 -6.59 -1.90
N ASN A 48 -11.18 -6.57 -0.86
CA ASN A 48 -12.09 -5.46 -0.57
C ASN A 48 -11.32 -4.17 -0.25
N TYR A 49 -10.24 -4.28 0.53
CA TYR A 49 -9.35 -3.16 0.81
C TYR A 49 -8.64 -2.67 -0.45
N GLU A 50 -8.14 -3.57 -1.30
CA GLU A 50 -7.46 -3.21 -2.55
C GLU A 50 -8.42 -2.50 -3.49
N LEU A 51 -9.64 -2.99 -3.65
CA LEU A 51 -10.67 -2.33 -4.43
C LEU A 51 -11.01 -0.95 -3.84
N PHE A 52 -11.21 -0.85 -2.53
CA PHE A 52 -11.39 0.43 -1.84
C PHE A 52 -10.23 1.40 -2.14
N ALA A 53 -8.99 0.94 -1.99
CA ALA A 53 -7.80 1.75 -2.21
C ALA A 53 -7.74 2.24 -3.66
N GLN A 54 -7.94 1.35 -4.64
CA GLN A 54 -7.89 1.67 -6.06
C GLN A 54 -9.00 2.62 -6.51
N ARG A 55 -10.22 2.48 -5.96
CA ARG A 55 -11.37 3.30 -6.37
C ARG A 55 -11.42 4.63 -5.64
N CYS A 56 -11.28 4.60 -4.31
CA CYS A 56 -11.45 5.78 -3.46
C CYS A 56 -10.24 6.72 -3.47
N SER A 57 -9.07 6.29 -3.97
CA SER A 57 -7.90 7.17 -4.14
C SER A 57 -7.90 7.97 -5.45
N LYS A 58 -8.86 7.75 -6.36
CA LYS A 58 -8.83 8.37 -7.69
C LYS A 58 -9.01 9.89 -7.67
N CYS A 59 -9.75 10.42 -6.71
CA CYS A 59 -10.07 11.85 -6.64
C CYS A 59 -9.30 12.58 -5.52
N HIS A 60 -8.88 11.88 -4.46
CA HIS A 60 -8.16 12.41 -3.30
C HIS A 60 -7.56 11.27 -2.47
N GLY A 61 -6.71 11.58 -1.48
CA GLY A 61 -6.15 10.56 -0.58
C GLY A 61 -7.21 9.75 0.19
N LEU A 62 -6.86 8.51 0.58
CA LEU A 62 -7.77 7.60 1.28
C LEU A 62 -8.17 8.11 2.67
N SER A 63 -7.34 8.95 3.28
CA SER A 63 -7.64 9.65 4.54
C SER A 63 -8.98 10.39 4.49
N ARG A 64 -9.37 10.93 3.34
CA ARG A 64 -10.66 11.62 3.20
C ARG A 64 -11.87 10.69 3.31
N ALA A 65 -11.74 9.43 2.90
CA ALA A 65 -12.76 8.42 3.10
C ALA A 65 -12.69 7.85 4.52
N LEU A 66 -11.50 7.47 4.99
CA LEU A 66 -11.30 6.82 6.30
C LEU A 66 -11.68 7.73 7.49
N ASN A 67 -11.53 9.05 7.34
CA ASN A 67 -11.87 10.03 8.37
C ASN A 67 -13.27 10.63 8.20
N ALA A 68 -14.08 10.11 7.28
CA ALA A 68 -15.38 10.70 6.97
C ALA A 68 -16.43 10.33 8.02
N GLY A 69 -17.23 11.33 8.41
CA GLY A 69 -18.50 11.18 9.15
C GLY A 69 -18.46 10.36 10.44
N ASP A 70 -19.65 9.93 10.85
CA ASP A 70 -19.90 9.17 12.09
C ASP A 70 -19.59 7.66 11.97
N LYS A 71 -19.15 7.22 10.79
CA LYS A 71 -18.82 5.82 10.46
C LYS A 71 -19.96 4.82 10.68
N SER A 72 -21.22 5.25 10.77
CA SER A 72 -22.39 4.36 10.85
C SER A 72 -22.68 3.67 9.52
N ASP A 73 -23.40 2.55 9.53
CA ASP A 73 -23.80 1.82 8.32
C ASP A 73 -24.60 2.71 7.35
N ALA A 74 -25.56 3.46 7.90
CA ALA A 74 -26.34 4.44 7.13
C ALA A 74 -25.46 5.56 6.54
N PHE A 75 -24.39 5.95 7.24
CA PHE A 75 -23.39 6.88 6.69
C PHE A 75 -22.58 6.29 5.57
N TRP A 76 -22.09 5.07 5.72
CA TRP A 76 -21.28 4.48 4.66
C TRP A 76 -22.09 4.24 3.40
N GLN A 77 -23.32 3.75 3.51
CA GLN A 77 -24.17 3.54 2.34
C GLN A 77 -24.43 4.85 1.58
N ARG A 78 -24.82 5.93 2.29
CA ARG A 78 -25.05 7.25 1.67
C ARG A 78 -23.75 7.85 1.11
N TYR A 79 -22.64 7.68 1.81
CA TYR A 79 -21.35 8.23 1.42
C TYR A 79 -20.80 7.57 0.15
N VAL A 80 -20.74 6.23 0.12
CA VAL A 80 -20.26 5.46 -1.03
C VAL A 80 -21.16 5.69 -2.24
N THR A 81 -22.49 5.68 -2.07
CA THR A 81 -23.44 6.01 -3.14
C THR A 81 -23.16 7.39 -3.74
N ARG A 82 -22.89 8.39 -2.89
CA ARG A 82 -22.60 9.76 -3.33
C ARG A 82 -21.26 9.85 -4.07
N MET A 83 -20.23 9.16 -3.59
CA MET A 83 -18.90 9.13 -4.25
C MET A 83 -18.96 8.40 -5.58
N ARG A 84 -19.73 7.31 -5.67
CA ARG A 84 -19.99 6.60 -6.92
C ARG A 84 -20.53 7.53 -8.01
N ARG A 85 -21.47 8.40 -7.65
CA ARG A 85 -22.12 9.34 -8.57
C ARG A 85 -21.23 10.54 -8.96
N GLN A 86 -20.03 10.68 -8.41
CA GLN A 86 -19.12 11.74 -8.84
C GLN A 86 -18.58 11.44 -10.25
N PRO A 87 -18.50 12.44 -11.15
CA PRO A 87 -17.88 12.26 -12.45
C PRO A 87 -16.45 11.73 -12.31
N GLY A 88 -16.11 10.70 -13.08
CA GLY A 88 -14.77 10.11 -13.06
C GLY A 88 -14.41 9.31 -11.81
N SER A 89 -15.35 9.06 -10.88
CA SER A 89 -15.11 8.23 -9.69
C SER A 89 -14.62 6.82 -10.06
N GLY A 90 -15.12 6.30 -11.19
CA GLY A 90 -14.83 4.95 -11.65
C GLY A 90 -15.24 3.87 -10.65
N ILE A 91 -16.17 4.16 -9.73
CA ILE A 91 -16.82 3.20 -8.84
C ILE A 91 -18.07 2.69 -9.59
N ALA A 92 -18.15 1.39 -9.83
CA ALA A 92 -19.33 0.75 -10.42
C ALA A 92 -20.34 0.35 -9.34
N PRO A 93 -21.64 0.13 -9.67
CA PRO A 93 -22.61 -0.36 -8.68
C PRO A 93 -22.16 -1.63 -7.94
N GLU A 94 -21.49 -2.55 -8.64
CA GLU A 94 -20.94 -3.79 -8.10
C GLU A 94 -19.72 -3.59 -7.19
N ASP A 95 -19.06 -2.43 -7.24
CA ASP A 95 -17.96 -2.10 -6.32
C ASP A 95 -18.49 -1.70 -4.93
N GLU A 96 -19.76 -1.29 -4.78
CA GLU A 96 -20.27 -0.78 -3.51
C GLU A 96 -20.25 -1.83 -2.38
N PRO A 97 -20.77 -3.06 -2.55
CA PRO A 97 -20.76 -4.05 -1.46
C PRO A 97 -19.38 -4.38 -0.89
N PRO A 98 -18.34 -4.70 -1.69
CA PRO A 98 -16.99 -4.96 -1.16
C PRO A 98 -16.36 -3.72 -0.50
N ILE A 99 -16.57 -2.53 -1.04
CA ILE A 99 -16.10 -1.28 -0.41
C ILE A 99 -16.76 -1.07 0.95
N LEU A 100 -18.08 -1.28 1.05
CA LEU A 100 -18.81 -1.18 2.32
C LEU A 100 -18.34 -2.22 3.33
N ALA A 101 -18.11 -3.46 2.91
CA ALA A 101 -17.59 -4.52 3.78
C ALA A 101 -16.26 -4.11 4.43
N PHE A 102 -15.33 -3.56 3.66
CA PHE A 102 -14.07 -3.04 4.19
C PHE A 102 -14.29 -1.85 5.17
N LEU A 103 -15.12 -0.87 4.80
CA LEU A 103 -15.38 0.30 5.64
C LEU A 103 -16.05 -0.06 6.97
N HIS A 104 -16.93 -1.07 6.99
CA HIS A 104 -17.56 -1.57 8.20
C HIS A 104 -16.53 -2.24 9.13
N TYR A 105 -15.66 -3.09 8.58
CA TYR A 105 -14.54 -3.67 9.33
C TYR A 105 -13.64 -2.58 9.91
N TYR A 106 -13.23 -1.61 9.09
CA TYR A 106 -12.37 -0.50 9.53
C TYR A 106 -13.03 0.29 10.67
N SER A 107 -14.33 0.57 10.55
CA SER A 107 -15.11 1.29 11.55
C SER A 107 -15.19 0.54 12.88
N ALA A 108 -15.38 -0.77 12.86
CA ALA A 108 -15.38 -1.59 14.07
C ALA A 108 -14.00 -1.58 14.75
N ARG A 109 -12.93 -1.70 13.95
CA ARG A 109 -11.54 -1.68 14.44
C ARG A 109 -11.21 -0.37 15.15
N VAL A 110 -11.52 0.79 14.54
CA VAL A 110 -11.17 2.10 15.15
C VAL A 110 -11.97 2.37 16.42
N ARG A 111 -13.26 2.02 16.46
CA ARG A 111 -14.07 2.17 17.68
C ARG A 111 -13.55 1.30 18.83
N GLY A 112 -13.07 0.09 18.54
CA GLY A 112 -12.44 -0.79 19.54
C GLY A 112 -11.08 -0.28 20.05
N ALA A 113 -10.33 0.42 19.19
CA ALA A 113 -9.09 1.08 19.61
C ALA A 113 -9.37 2.32 20.48
N GLU A 114 -10.41 3.10 20.17
CA GLU A 114 -10.82 4.27 20.95
C GLU A 114 -11.33 3.88 22.35
N SER A 115 -12.09 2.79 22.46
CA SER A 115 -12.62 2.33 23.76
C SER A 115 -11.54 1.79 24.70
N THR A 116 -10.43 1.27 24.15
CA THR A 116 -9.30 0.74 24.94
C THR A 116 -8.28 1.82 25.32
N GLY A 117 -8.21 2.93 24.57
CA GLY A 117 -7.31 4.06 24.82
C GLY A 117 -7.85 5.13 25.78
N SER A 118 -9.13 5.05 26.19
CA SER A 118 -9.81 6.06 27.00
C SER A 118 -9.77 5.77 28.51
N THR A 119 -8.61 5.39 29.04
CA THR A 119 -8.34 5.39 30.49
C THR A 119 -7.28 6.46 30.75
N LYS A 120 -7.73 7.65 31.16
CA LYS A 120 -6.90 8.68 31.78
C LYS A 120 -7.60 9.16 33.05
#